data_AF-A0A7C1LZF4-F1
#
_entry.id   AF-A0A7C1LZF4-F1
#
_cell.length_a   1.000
_cell.length_b   1.000
_cell.length_c   1.000
_cell.angle_alpha   90.00
_cell.angle_beta   90.00
_cell.angle_gamma   90.00
#
_symmetry.space_group_name_H-M   'P 1'
#
loop_
_entity.id
_entity.type
_entity.pdbx_description
1 polymer ?
#
loop_
_entity_poly.entity_id
_entity_poly.type
_entity_poly.pdbx_seq_one_letter_code
_entity_poly.pdbx_strand_id
1 'polypeptide(L)' 'IVSTPGLKVERGRIVVDENMMTSIPGVFAGGDAIRGEATVILAMGDGRRAAGAIHEYLTEKREGQNA' A
#
# COMPACT_ATOMS: atom_id res chain seq x y z
N ILE A 1 2.40 -16.09 -8.46
CA ILE A 1 2.99 -14.96 -7.70
C ILE A 1 2.41 -15.01 -6.29
N VAL A 2 2.97 -15.85 -5.41
CA VAL A 2 2.65 -15.86 -3.97
C VAL A 2 3.93 -16.28 -3.23
N SER A 3 4.96 -15.43 -3.33
CA SER A 3 6.28 -15.74 -2.77
C SER A 3 6.54 -15.06 -1.43
N THR A 4 5.70 -14.12 -1.01
CA THR A 4 5.94 -13.28 0.17
C THR A 4 5.05 -13.76 1.32
N PRO A 5 5.61 -14.40 2.36
CA PRO A 5 4.84 -14.81 3.54
C PRO A 5 4.17 -13.60 4.20
N GLY A 6 2.92 -13.75 4.62
CA GLY A 6 2.16 -12.69 5.29
C GLY A 6 1.55 -11.64 4.37
N LEU A 7 1.83 -11.67 3.05
CA LEU A 7 1.16 -10.81 2.09
C LEU A 7 -0.18 -11.44 1.64
N LYS A 8 -1.29 -10.75 1.92
CA LYS A 8 -2.62 -11.17 1.53
C LYS A 8 -2.85 -10.82 0.06
N VAL A 9 -3.14 -11.85 -0.73
CA VAL A 9 -3.40 -11.74 -2.17
C VAL A 9 -4.71 -12.45 -2.48
N GLU A 10 -5.61 -11.77 -3.18
CA GLU A 10 -6.89 -12.31 -3.64
C GLU A 10 -6.98 -12.16 -5.16
N ARG A 11 -7.28 -13.28 -5.86
CA ARG A 11 -7.42 -13.31 -7.34
C ARG A 11 -6.25 -12.67 -8.09
N GLY A 12 -5.03 -12.84 -7.58
CA GLY A 12 -3.80 -12.30 -8.18
C GLY A 12 -3.55 -10.82 -7.90
N ARG A 13 -4.32 -10.20 -6.99
CA ARG A 13 -4.18 -8.80 -6.60
C ARG A 13 -3.87 -8.67 -5.13
N ILE A 14 -3.07 -7.66 -4.79
CA ILE A 14 -2.71 -7.38 -3.40
C ILE A 14 -3.92 -6.79 -2.70
N VAL A 15 -4.25 -7.32 -1.53
CA VAL A 15 -5.31 -6.75 -0.69
C VAL A 15 -4.72 -5.60 0.10
N VAL A 16 -5.36 -4.43 0.01
CA VAL A 16 -4.98 -3.21 0.73
C VAL A 16 -6.16 -2.65 1.50
N ASP A 17 -5.85 -1.83 2.51
CA ASP A 17 -6.83 -1.01 3.23
C ASP A 17 -7.11 0.33 2.53
N GLU A 18 -7.84 1.22 3.20
CA GLU A 18 -8.17 2.56 2.69
C GLU A 18 -6.95 3.46 2.48
N ASN A 19 -5.88 3.21 3.25
CA ASN A 19 -4.60 3.94 3.22
C ASN A 19 -3.59 3.32 2.25
N MET A 20 -4.02 2.38 1.40
CA MET A 20 -3.14 1.63 0.49
C MET A 20 -2.12 0.72 1.19
N MET A 21 -2.26 0.48 2.49
CA MET A 21 -1.39 -0.42 3.23
C MET A 21 -1.81 -1.86 2.99
N THR A 22 -0.83 -2.72 2.73
CA THR A 22 -1.05 -4.17 2.59
C THR A 22 -1.24 -4.82 3.96
N SER A 23 -1.46 -6.13 3.99
CA SER A 23 -1.45 -6.90 5.24
C SER A 23 -0.11 -6.90 5.98
N ILE A 24 0.96 -6.40 5.36
CA ILE A 24 2.28 -6.24 5.99
C ILE A 24 2.43 -4.76 6.39
N PRO A 25 2.58 -4.45 7.69
CA PRO A 25 2.75 -3.08 8.16
C PRO A 25 3.94 -2.36 7.52
N GLY A 26 3.71 -1.16 7.00
CA GLY A 26 4.72 -0.36 6.32
C GLY A 26 4.98 -0.76 4.87
N VAL A 27 4.24 -1.71 4.32
CA VAL A 27 4.25 -2.06 2.89
C VAL A 27 2.95 -1.57 2.27
N PHE A 28 3.05 -0.82 1.18
CA PHE A 28 1.92 -0.19 0.50
C PHE A 28 1.86 -0.61 -0.97
N ALA A 29 0.66 -0.63 -1.55
CA ALA A 29 0.46 -0.99 -2.95
C ALA A 29 -0.66 -0.15 -3.60
N GLY A 30 -0.52 0.15 -4.89
CA GLY A 30 -1.48 0.94 -5.66
C GLY A 30 -1.48 0.60 -7.15
N GLY A 31 -2.45 1.10 -7.90
CA GLY A 31 -2.57 0.87 -9.35
C GLY A 31 -2.98 -0.56 -9.70
N ASP A 32 -2.42 -1.08 -10.79
CA ASP A 32 -2.86 -2.37 -11.34
C ASP A 32 -2.66 -3.55 -10.40
N ALA A 33 -1.68 -3.44 -9.49
CA ALA A 33 -1.37 -4.44 -8.48
C ALA A 33 -2.54 -4.73 -7.53
N ILE A 34 -3.43 -3.75 -7.31
CA ILE A 34 -4.59 -3.87 -6.42
C ILE A 34 -5.92 -3.89 -7.18
N ARG A 35 -6.01 -3.24 -8.35
CA ARG A 35 -7.27 -3.06 -9.11
C ARG A 35 -7.40 -3.94 -10.35
N GLY A 36 -6.31 -4.37 -10.98
CA GLY A 36 -6.33 -4.94 -12.34
C GLY A 36 -6.10 -3.85 -13.38
N GLU A 37 -6.81 -3.88 -14.52
CA GLU A 37 -6.64 -2.92 -15.64
C GLU A 37 -7.06 -1.49 -15.26
N ALA A 38 -6.27 -0.79 -14.44
CA ALA A 38 -6.57 0.57 -14.04
C ALA A 38 -6.13 1.56 -15.12
N THR A 39 -6.91 2.62 -15.30
CA THR A 39 -6.45 3.73 -16.12
C THR A 39 -5.30 4.45 -15.42
N VAL A 40 -4.45 5.12 -16.20
CA VAL A 40 -3.31 5.90 -15.67
C VAL A 40 -3.75 6.87 -14.58
N ILE A 41 -4.93 7.50 -14.73
CA ILE A 41 -5.48 8.45 -13.74
C ILE A 41 -5.75 7.77 -12.39
N LEU A 42 -6.34 6.57 -12.42
CA LEU A 42 -6.62 5.82 -11.20
C LEU A 42 -5.32 5.34 -10.55
N ALA A 43 -4.37 4.83 -11.34
CA ALA A 43 -3.06 4.41 -10.84
C ALA A 43 -2.29 5.58 -10.19
N MET A 44 -2.30 6.76 -10.81
CA MET A 44 -1.70 7.98 -10.24
C MET A 44 -2.42 8.42 -8.95
N GLY A 45 -3.75 8.31 -8.90
CA GLY A 45 -4.54 8.61 -7.70
C GLY A 45 -4.27 7.66 -6.53
N ASP A 46 -4.08 6.37 -6.81
CA ASP A 46 -3.63 5.40 -5.81
C ASP A 46 -2.20 5.71 -5.34
N GLY A 47 -1.29 6.05 -6.26
CA GLY A 47 0.09 6.43 -5.93
C GLY A 47 0.19 7.64 -5.01
N ARG A 48 -0.62 8.68 -5.25
CA ARG A 48 -0.68 9.87 -4.37
C ARG A 48 -1.14 9.51 -2.95
N ARG A 49 -2.16 8.65 -2.83
CA ARG A 49 -2.66 8.21 -1.52
C ARG A 49 -1.65 7.35 -0.78
N ALA A 50 -1.02 6.39 -1.47
CA ALA A 50 0.04 5.58 -0.91
C ALA A 50 1.22 6.44 -0.41
N ALA A 51 1.63 7.46 -1.17
CA ALA A 51 2.68 8.37 -0.76
C ALA A 51 2.32 9.17 0.51
N GLY A 52 1.07 9.64 0.64
CA GLY A 52 0.58 10.30 1.85
C GLY A 52 0.63 9.38 3.06
N ALA A 53 0.09 8.17 2.94
CA ALA A 53 0.09 7.18 4.01
C ALA A 53 1.50 6.72 4.41
N ILE A 54 2.42 6.58 3.45
CA ILE A 54 3.84 6.31 3.73
C ILE A 54 4.44 7.45 4.56
N HIS A 55 4.15 8.70 4.21
CA HIS A 55 4.68 9.85 4.93
C HIS A 55 4.17 9.90 6.38
N GLU A 56 2.87 9.69 6.58
CA GLU A 56 2.25 9.62 7.90
C GLU A 56 2.86 8.49 8.74
N TYR A 57 2.91 7.27 8.18
CA TYR A 57 3.47 6.09 8.84
C TYR A 57 4.94 6.28 9.27
N LEU A 58 5.76 6.90 8.41
CA LEU A 58 7.16 7.18 8.74
C LEU A 58 7.31 8.30 9.76
N THR A 59 6.42 9.29 9.75
CA THR A 59 6.44 10.41 10.70
C THR A 59 6.06 9.93 12.11
N GLU A 60 4.98 9.18 12.24
CA GLU A 60 4.56 8.57 13.51
C GLU A 60 5.65 7.66 14.09
N LYS A 61 6.28 6.84 13.24
CA LYS A 61 7.37 5.96 13.66
C LYS A 61 8.59 6.73 14.15
N ARG A 62 8.89 7.89 13.55
CA ARG A 62 9.99 8.77 13.99
C ARG A 62 9.69 9.41 15.35
N GLU A 63 8.45 9.80 15.60
CA GLU A 63 8.04 10.37 16.90
C GLU A 63 8.09 9.32 18.00
N GLY A 64 7.61 8.09 17.74
CA GLY A 64 7.68 6.99 18.70
C GLY A 64 9.08 6.43 18.98
N GLN A 65 10.07 6.71 18.13
CA GLN A 65 11.48 6.33 18.33
C GLN A 65 12.30 7.40 19.07
N ASN A 66 11.80 8.63 19.16
CA ASN A 66 12.48 9.75 19.83
C ASN A 66 11.91 10.03 21.24
N ALA A 67 11.03 9.15 21.73
CA ALA A 67 10.44 9.20 23.07
C ALA A 67 11.13 8.23 24.03
#